data_AF-A0A845CDR8-F1
#
_entry.id   AF-A0A845CDR8-F1
#
_cell.length_a   1.000
_cell.length_b   1.000
_cell.length_c   1.000
_cell.angle_alpha   90.00
_cell.angle_beta   90.00
_cell.angle_gamma   90.00
#
_symmetry.space_group_name_H-M   'P 1'
#
loop_
_entity.id
_entity.type
_entity.pdbx_description
1 polymer ?
#
loop_
_entity_poly.entity_id
_entity_poly.type
_entity_poly.pdbx_seq_one_letter_code
_entity_poly.pdbx_strand_id
1 'polypeptide(L)'
;MASAFSPLFSRNHEILIFSSPLTCCIKPLCGALAGKSPFWTNGPPHAKHPPLEKTMNTTALSLTLLAVLCFGVWGFFMKLGQERLGAMPHLMGMGVTTAVVVVIAVLSRQFPLPPMRWDVMWLPVVATVATLLAMLFLVLALAKAQGQTAGVVALSALYPGVTAILAALYLGEGFTPAKVGGLVCAALAAYLFTR
;
A
#
# COMPACT_ATOMS: atom_id res chain seq x y z
N MET A 1 -14.69 -41.16 -11.61
CA MET A 1 -14.57 -40.55 -10.27
C MET A 1 -14.43 -39.04 -10.45
N ALA A 2 -15.35 -38.29 -9.83
CA ALA A 2 -15.38 -36.85 -9.61
C ALA A 2 -15.34 -35.91 -10.83
N SER A 3 -16.53 -35.75 -11.43
CA SER A 3 -16.99 -34.53 -12.10
C SER A 3 -17.47 -33.48 -11.06
N ALA A 4 -17.62 -32.23 -11.54
CA ALA A 4 -18.36 -31.10 -10.96
C ALA A 4 -17.58 -30.08 -10.11
N PHE A 5 -17.13 -29.02 -10.79
CA PHE A 5 -16.93 -27.69 -10.20
C PHE A 5 -17.92 -26.74 -10.88
N SER A 6 -18.94 -26.32 -10.15
CA SER A 6 -19.91 -25.31 -10.58
C SER A 6 -19.48 -23.93 -10.08
N PRO A 7 -19.56 -22.85 -10.89
CA PRO A 7 -19.60 -21.50 -10.35
C PRO A 7 -21.04 -21.00 -10.31
N LEU A 8 -21.54 -20.78 -9.09
CA LEU A 8 -22.69 -19.92 -8.81
C LEU A 8 -22.17 -18.48 -8.71
N PHE A 9 -22.25 -17.72 -9.80
CA PHE A 9 -22.21 -16.26 -9.73
C PHE A 9 -23.33 -15.70 -10.63
N SER A 10 -24.47 -15.48 -10.00
CA SER A 10 -25.68 -14.92 -10.61
C SER A 10 -25.75 -13.42 -10.31
N ARG A 11 -25.87 -12.62 -11.39
CA ARG A 11 -26.69 -11.40 -11.61
C ARG A 11 -26.75 -10.35 -10.48
N ASN A 12 -26.67 -9.03 -10.70
CA ASN A 12 -27.31 -8.20 -11.74
C ASN A 12 -26.88 -6.72 -11.59
N HIS A 13 -27.30 -5.92 -12.58
CA HIS A 13 -27.29 -4.44 -12.73
C HIS A 13 -26.21 -3.93 -13.70
N GLU A 14 -26.50 -3.84 -15.01
CA GLU A 14 -27.26 -2.78 -15.70
C GLU A 14 -26.78 -1.36 -15.35
N ILE A 15 -26.39 -0.58 -16.36
CA ILE A 15 -26.90 0.79 -16.66
C ILE A 15 -26.09 1.42 -17.82
N LEU A 16 -26.82 1.71 -18.92
CA LEU A 16 -26.70 2.80 -19.91
C LEU A 16 -25.46 2.80 -20.84
N ILE A 17 -25.56 2.38 -22.11
CA ILE A 17 -26.18 3.10 -23.25
C ILE A 17 -25.94 4.61 -23.18
N PHE A 18 -24.84 5.08 -23.81
CA PHE A 18 -24.72 6.46 -24.26
C PHE A 18 -24.71 6.46 -25.80
N SER A 19 -25.89 6.72 -26.35
CA SER A 19 -26.08 7.02 -27.77
C SER A 19 -26.13 8.53 -27.96
N SER A 20 -25.58 8.98 -29.09
CA SER A 20 -25.83 10.27 -29.78
C SER A 20 -24.84 11.42 -29.47
N PRO A 21 -24.78 12.46 -30.33
CA PRO A 21 -24.30 12.38 -31.70
C PRO A 21 -23.26 13.47 -32.03
N LEU A 22 -22.50 13.23 -33.09
CA LEU A 22 -21.70 14.25 -33.78
C LEU A 22 -22.62 15.35 -34.32
N THR A 23 -22.56 16.57 -33.77
CA THR A 23 -23.01 17.77 -34.49
C THR A 23 -22.33 19.04 -33.97
N CYS A 24 -21.41 19.55 -34.79
CA CYS A 24 -21.33 20.94 -35.24
C CYS A 24 -21.38 22.07 -34.18
N CYS A 25 -20.22 22.64 -33.86
CA CYS A 25 -20.10 24.10 -33.78
C CYS A 25 -18.68 24.54 -34.12
N ILE A 26 -18.47 24.83 -35.41
CA ILE A 26 -17.38 25.68 -35.87
C ILE A 26 -17.80 27.13 -35.60
N LYS A 27 -17.04 27.86 -34.79
CA LYS A 27 -17.00 29.33 -34.84
C LYS A 27 -15.57 29.81 -34.59
N PRO A 28 -14.99 30.62 -35.50
CA PRO A 28 -13.59 31.01 -35.44
C PRO A 28 -13.35 32.32 -34.68
N LEU A 29 -12.06 32.51 -34.39
CA LEU A 29 -11.32 33.69 -33.97
C LEU A 29 -11.93 35.06 -34.27
N CYS A 30 -11.92 35.91 -33.23
CA CYS A 30 -11.51 37.34 -33.19
C CYS A 30 -12.03 37.88 -31.84
N GLY A 31 -11.31 38.53 -30.94
CA GLY A 31 -10.05 39.24 -30.99
C GLY A 31 -10.18 40.39 -29.98
N ALA A 32 -9.08 40.70 -29.29
CA ALA A 32 -8.79 41.96 -28.60
C ALA A 32 -9.32 42.22 -27.18
N LEU A 33 -8.42 42.90 -26.44
CA LEU A 33 -8.56 43.68 -25.20
C LEU A 33 -8.38 42.87 -23.90
N ALA A 34 -7.16 42.79 -23.35
CA ALA A 34 -6.48 43.82 -22.57
C ALA A 34 -7.23 44.25 -21.30
N GLY A 35 -6.71 43.85 -20.13
CA GLY A 35 -6.95 44.54 -18.86
C GLY A 35 -7.43 43.67 -17.70
N LYS A 36 -6.61 43.68 -16.63
CA LYS A 36 -6.86 43.30 -15.22
C LYS A 36 -6.39 41.92 -14.75
N SER A 37 -5.23 41.91 -14.10
CA SER A 37 -4.95 41.09 -12.91
C SER A 37 -5.78 41.62 -11.71
N PRO A 38 -5.96 40.90 -10.58
CA PRO A 38 -5.49 39.56 -10.20
C PRO A 38 -6.66 38.61 -9.81
N PHE A 39 -6.78 37.46 -10.49
CA PHE A 39 -7.82 36.45 -10.21
C PHE A 39 -7.30 35.37 -9.26
N TRP A 40 -7.00 35.75 -8.01
CA TRP A 40 -6.63 34.82 -6.93
C TRP A 40 -7.36 35.22 -5.63
N THR A 41 -8.69 35.06 -5.55
CA THR A 41 -9.40 35.15 -4.25
C THR A 41 -10.50 34.13 -4.04
N ASN A 42 -10.81 33.23 -4.98
CA ASN A 42 -11.87 32.24 -4.78
C ASN A 42 -11.36 30.83 -5.11
N GLY A 43 -10.49 30.29 -4.26
CA GLY A 43 -10.31 28.85 -4.19
C GLY A 43 -11.66 28.19 -3.82
N PRO A 44 -12.01 27.02 -4.39
CA PRO A 44 -13.27 26.36 -4.10
C PRO A 44 -13.40 26.12 -2.59
N PRO A 45 -14.60 26.27 -2.01
CA PRO A 45 -14.81 26.05 -0.59
C PRO A 45 -14.31 24.66 -0.23
N HIS A 46 -13.36 24.58 0.72
CA HIS A 46 -12.93 23.32 1.33
C HIS A 46 -14.17 22.58 1.80
N ALA A 47 -14.58 21.57 1.02
CA ALA A 47 -15.68 20.71 1.37
C ALA A 47 -15.33 20.08 2.73
N LYS A 48 -16.10 20.42 3.75
CA LYS A 48 -16.00 19.81 5.07
C LYS A 48 -16.24 18.31 4.89
N HIS A 49 -15.17 17.53 4.89
CA HIS A 49 -15.29 16.08 4.87
C HIS A 49 -16.05 15.66 6.14
N PRO A 50 -17.17 14.92 6.01
CA PRO A 50 -17.91 14.45 7.19
C PRO A 50 -16.99 13.59 8.07
N PRO A 51 -17.19 13.57 9.40
CA PRO A 51 -16.36 12.81 10.32
C PRO A 51 -16.43 11.32 9.97
N LEU A 52 -15.34 10.81 9.38
CA LEU A 52 -15.18 9.43 8.94
C LEU A 52 -14.85 8.55 10.15
N GLU A 53 -15.82 8.31 11.04
CA GLU A 53 -15.73 7.14 11.94
C GLU A 53 -16.19 5.91 11.18
N LYS A 54 -15.33 5.45 10.26
CA LYS A 54 -15.59 4.29 9.42
C LYS A 54 -15.09 3.04 10.16
N THR A 55 -16.01 2.27 10.73
CA THR A 55 -15.69 0.96 11.29
C THR A 55 -15.07 0.06 10.20
N MET A 56 -14.03 -0.68 10.56
CA MET A 56 -13.29 -1.50 9.61
C MET A 56 -14.19 -2.64 9.11
N ASN A 57 -14.32 -2.79 7.79
CA ASN A 57 -15.13 -3.85 7.18
C ASN A 57 -14.56 -5.24 7.55
N THR A 58 -15.43 -6.22 7.86
CA THR A 58 -15.06 -7.62 8.14
C THR A 58 -14.17 -8.22 7.06
N THR A 59 -14.38 -7.89 5.79
CA THR A 59 -13.52 -8.34 4.69
C THR A 59 -12.09 -7.81 4.85
N ALA A 60 -11.93 -6.53 5.16
CA ALA A 60 -10.62 -5.93 5.39
C ALA A 60 -9.92 -6.60 6.58
N LEU A 61 -10.65 -6.87 7.67
CA LEU A 61 -10.14 -7.58 8.84
C LEU A 61 -9.63 -8.98 8.47
N SER A 62 -10.39 -9.74 7.68
CA SER A 62 -9.98 -11.09 7.26
C SER A 62 -8.73 -11.08 6.37
N LEU A 63 -8.62 -10.12 5.45
CA LEU A 63 -7.45 -9.96 4.59
C LEU A 63 -6.22 -9.53 5.39
N THR A 64 -6.39 -8.64 6.38
CA THR A 64 -5.30 -8.25 7.28
C THR A 64 -4.82 -9.44 8.12
N LEU A 65 -5.73 -10.28 8.62
CA LEU A 65 -5.35 -11.49 9.36
C LEU A 65 -4.56 -12.46 8.49
N LEU A 66 -5.01 -12.69 7.25
CA LEU A 66 -4.28 -13.52 6.30
C LEU A 66 -2.90 -12.94 5.98
N ALA A 67 -2.80 -11.62 5.80
CA ALA A 67 -1.53 -10.94 5.58
C ALA A 67 -0.55 -11.12 6.75
N VAL A 68 -1.04 -11.05 8.00
CA VAL A 68 -0.22 -11.29 9.20
C VAL A 68 0.35 -12.72 9.19
N LEU A 69 -0.45 -13.72 8.83
CA LEU A 69 0.04 -15.11 8.69
C LEU A 69 1.11 -15.22 7.61
N CYS A 70 0.89 -14.59 6.44
CA CYS A 70 1.88 -14.54 5.36
C CYS A 70 3.18 -13.85 5.81
N PHE A 71 3.10 -12.77 6.60
CA PHE A 71 4.28 -12.11 7.16
C PHE A 71 5.03 -13.00 8.16
N GLY A 72 4.33 -13.81 8.95
CA GLY A 72 4.96 -14.79 9.84
C GLY A 72 5.74 -15.86 9.06
N VAL A 73 5.12 -16.42 8.01
CA VAL A 73 5.79 -17.38 7.11
C VAL A 73 6.99 -16.75 6.41
N TRP A 74 6.83 -15.52 5.90
CA TRP A 74 7.90 -14.76 5.29
C TRP A 74 9.08 -14.58 6.27
N GLY A 75 8.84 -14.16 7.52
CA GLY A 75 9.89 -13.98 8.52
C GLY A 75 10.69 -15.26 8.82
N PHE A 76 10.02 -16.42 8.84
CA PHE A 76 10.69 -17.72 9.00
C PHE A 76 11.62 -18.03 7.80
N PHE A 77 11.10 -17.93 6.56
CA PHE A 77 11.89 -18.18 5.36
C PHE A 77 12.99 -17.14 5.14
N MET A 78 12.79 -15.91 5.61
CA MET A 78 13.79 -14.85 5.62
C MET A 78 15.03 -15.29 6.43
N LYS A 79 14.82 -15.78 7.65
CA LYS A 79 15.89 -16.32 8.50
C LYS A 79 16.55 -17.53 7.85
N LEU A 80 15.76 -18.53 7.47
CA LEU A 80 16.26 -19.78 6.90
C LEU A 80 17.08 -19.53 5.63
N GLY A 81 16.58 -18.66 4.75
CA GLY A 81 17.25 -18.31 3.51
C GLY A 81 18.59 -17.60 3.74
N GLN A 82 18.67 -16.70 4.73
CA GLN A 82 19.93 -16.05 5.10
C GLN A 82 20.96 -17.02 5.70
N GLU A 83 20.53 -17.95 6.55
CA GLU A 83 21.43 -18.97 7.13
C GLU A 83 22.03 -19.89 6.06
N ARG A 84 21.26 -20.18 4.99
CA ARG A 84 21.67 -21.13 3.94
C ARG A 84 22.39 -20.48 2.76
N LEU A 85 21.99 -19.27 2.36
CA LEU A 85 22.48 -18.60 1.14
C LEU A 85 23.32 -17.35 1.43
N GLY A 86 23.33 -16.89 2.68
CA GLY A 86 23.86 -15.58 3.04
C GLY A 86 22.90 -14.43 2.73
N ALA A 87 23.20 -13.25 3.29
CA ALA A 87 22.37 -12.06 3.22
C ALA A 87 22.11 -11.56 1.78
N MET A 88 23.17 -11.36 1.01
CA MET A 88 23.09 -10.72 -0.32
C MET A 88 22.40 -11.61 -1.37
N PRO A 89 22.78 -12.90 -1.55
CA PRO A 89 22.10 -13.76 -2.52
C PRO A 89 20.62 -13.96 -2.19
N HIS A 90 20.27 -14.03 -0.91
CA HIS A 90 18.88 -14.11 -0.48
C HIS A 90 18.08 -12.85 -0.82
N LEU A 91 18.64 -11.65 -0.56
CA LEU A 91 17.99 -10.37 -0.92
C LEU A 91 17.80 -10.24 -2.43
N MET A 92 18.80 -10.63 -3.23
CA MET A 92 18.69 -10.66 -4.69
C MET A 92 17.60 -11.64 -5.16
N GLY A 93 17.57 -12.84 -4.57
CA GLY A 93 16.54 -13.85 -4.86
C GLY A 93 15.13 -13.33 -4.62
N MET A 94 14.89 -12.68 -3.47
CA MET A 94 13.60 -12.05 -3.19
C MET A 94 13.24 -10.99 -4.23
N GLY A 95 14.17 -10.10 -4.58
CA GLY A 95 13.93 -9.06 -5.58
C GLY A 95 13.52 -9.62 -6.94
N VAL A 96 14.23 -10.66 -7.42
CA VAL A 96 13.91 -11.34 -8.68
C VAL A 96 12.54 -12.03 -8.60
N THR A 97 12.26 -12.78 -7.53
CA THR A 97 10.98 -13.48 -7.38
C THR A 97 9.81 -12.49 -7.31
N THR A 98 9.95 -11.38 -6.57
CA THR A 98 8.92 -10.33 -6.51
C THR A 98 8.67 -9.71 -7.89
N ALA A 99 9.72 -9.41 -8.66
CA ALA A 99 9.57 -8.87 -10.01
C ALA A 99 8.81 -9.85 -10.92
N VAL A 100 9.13 -11.15 -10.86
CA VAL A 100 8.44 -12.19 -11.64
C VAL A 100 6.95 -12.27 -11.26
N VAL A 101 6.62 -12.28 -9.97
CA VAL A 101 5.21 -12.31 -9.51
C VAL A 101 4.44 -11.10 -10.02
N VAL A 102 5.03 -9.90 -9.94
CA VAL A 102 4.40 -8.66 -10.43
C VAL A 102 4.18 -8.73 -11.95
N VAL A 103 5.17 -9.19 -12.72
CA VAL A 103 5.03 -9.34 -14.18
C VAL A 103 3.92 -10.33 -14.53
N ILE A 104 3.86 -11.48 -13.86
CA ILE A 104 2.79 -12.48 -14.06
C ILE A 104 1.42 -11.87 -13.75
N ALA A 105 1.30 -11.12 -12.63
CA ALA A 105 0.05 -10.48 -12.24
C ALA A 105 -0.42 -9.41 -13.26
N VAL A 106 0.51 -8.65 -13.84
CA VAL A 106 0.19 -7.68 -14.90
C VAL A 106 -0.22 -8.38 -16.19
N LEU A 107 0.51 -9.43 -16.59
CA LEU A 107 0.23 -10.19 -17.81
C LEU A 107 -1.06 -11.01 -17.73
N SER A 108 -1.49 -11.43 -16.53
CA SER A 108 -2.72 -12.21 -16.35
C SER A 108 -4.00 -11.41 -16.65
N ARG A 109 -3.93 -10.08 -16.70
CA ARG A 109 -5.06 -9.15 -16.91
C ARG A 109 -6.24 -9.34 -15.94
N GLN A 110 -6.02 -10.03 -14.82
CA GLN A 110 -7.05 -10.25 -13.79
C GLN A 110 -7.42 -8.95 -13.07
N PHE A 111 -6.53 -7.96 -13.10
CA PHE A 111 -6.73 -6.65 -12.50
C PHE A 111 -6.76 -5.58 -13.58
N PRO A 112 -7.83 -4.77 -13.68
CA PRO A 112 -7.88 -3.66 -14.62
C PRO A 112 -6.79 -2.65 -14.24
N LEU A 113 -5.86 -2.40 -15.17
CA LEU A 113 -4.81 -1.43 -14.95
C LEU A 113 -5.41 -0.01 -15.00
N PRO A 114 -5.36 0.77 -13.91
CA PRO A 114 -5.82 2.15 -13.94
C PRO A 114 -4.95 2.98 -14.89
N PRO A 115 -5.47 4.10 -15.42
CA PRO A 115 -4.70 4.99 -16.29
C PRO A 115 -3.43 5.48 -15.58
N MET A 116 -2.30 5.43 -16.29
CA MET A 116 -0.99 5.82 -15.77
C MET A 116 -0.96 7.32 -15.49
N ARG A 117 -0.79 7.69 -14.21
CA ARG A 117 -0.71 9.07 -13.75
C ARG A 117 0.75 9.45 -13.47
N TRP A 118 1.39 10.10 -14.45
CA TRP A 118 2.80 10.48 -14.37
C TRP A 118 3.10 11.54 -13.31
N ASP A 119 2.12 12.38 -12.97
CA ASP A 119 2.21 13.45 -11.95
C ASP A 119 2.50 12.92 -10.54
N VAL A 120 2.03 11.72 -10.22
CA VAL A 120 2.18 11.09 -8.89
C VAL A 120 3.08 9.86 -8.91
N MET A 121 3.75 9.57 -10.02
CA MET A 121 4.60 8.38 -10.19
C MET A 121 5.80 8.35 -9.24
N TRP A 122 6.21 9.50 -8.71
CA TRP A 122 7.30 9.58 -7.74
C TRP A 122 6.96 8.91 -6.39
N LEU A 123 5.69 8.85 -5.99
CA LEU A 123 5.24 8.25 -4.73
C LEU A 123 5.60 6.74 -4.63
N PRO A 124 5.18 5.88 -5.58
CA PRO A 124 5.56 4.47 -5.55
C PRO A 124 7.07 4.26 -5.72
N VAL A 125 7.78 5.16 -6.42
CA VAL A 125 9.24 5.09 -6.55
C VAL A 125 9.91 5.30 -5.18
N VAL A 126 9.53 6.36 -4.45
CA VAL A 126 10.05 6.62 -3.11
C VAL A 126 9.70 5.48 -2.15
N ALA A 127 8.46 4.97 -2.20
CA ALA A 127 8.05 3.82 -1.39
C ALA A 127 8.88 2.57 -1.68
N THR A 128 9.20 2.32 -2.96
CA THR A 128 10.03 1.18 -3.37
C THR A 128 11.47 1.33 -2.87
N VAL A 129 12.07 2.51 -3.03
CA VAL A 129 13.43 2.79 -2.53
C VAL A 129 13.49 2.63 -1.01
N ALA A 130 12.50 3.17 -0.29
CA ALA A 130 12.41 3.03 1.17
C ALA A 130 12.26 1.55 1.58
N THR A 131 11.46 0.76 0.85
CA THR A 131 11.29 -0.68 1.09
C THR A 131 12.59 -1.44 0.88
N LEU A 132 13.32 -1.18 -0.21
CA LEU A 132 14.60 -1.83 -0.49
C LEU A 132 15.65 -1.50 0.57
N LEU A 133 15.72 -0.24 1.01
CA LEU A 133 16.61 0.17 2.09
C LEU A 133 16.23 -0.50 3.42
N ALA A 134 14.94 -0.49 3.78
CA ALA A 134 14.46 -1.16 4.97
C ALA A 134 14.79 -2.66 4.95
N MET A 135 14.59 -3.33 3.82
CA MET A 135 14.89 -4.75 3.67
C MET A 135 16.39 -5.03 3.75
N LEU A 136 17.23 -4.18 3.16
CA LEU A 136 18.68 -4.27 3.29
C LEU A 136 19.11 -4.14 4.77
N PHE A 137 18.62 -3.14 5.49
CA PHE A 137 18.95 -2.96 6.91
C PHE A 137 18.42 -4.10 7.78
N LEU A 138 17.21 -4.60 7.52
CA LEU A 138 16.65 -5.74 8.22
C LEU A 138 17.48 -7.00 7.99
N VAL A 139 17.92 -7.23 6.76
CA VAL A 139 18.79 -8.36 6.40
C VAL A 139 20.11 -8.30 7.18
N LEU A 140 20.73 -7.12 7.20
CA LEU A 140 21.98 -6.90 7.92
C LEU A 140 21.80 -7.03 9.45
N ALA A 141 20.66 -6.58 9.98
CA ALA A 141 20.33 -6.72 11.39
C ALA A 141 20.16 -8.20 11.77
N LEU A 142 19.44 -8.98 10.96
CA LEU A 142 19.27 -10.41 11.17
C LEU A 142 20.60 -11.18 11.11
N ALA A 143 21.48 -10.82 10.16
CA ALA A 143 22.82 -11.39 10.08
C ALA A 143 23.67 -11.11 11.34
N LYS A 144 23.40 -10.01 12.04
CA LYS A 144 24.07 -9.62 13.29
C LYS A 144 23.35 -10.08 14.56
N ALA A 145 22.16 -10.68 14.46
CA ALA A 145 21.30 -10.97 15.61
C ALA A 145 21.78 -12.14 16.49
N GLN A 146 22.83 -12.88 16.08
CA GLN A 146 23.42 -13.99 16.85
C GLN A 146 22.40 -14.99 17.42
N GLY A 147 21.31 -15.26 16.68
CA GLY A 147 20.23 -16.16 17.10
C GLY A 147 18.97 -15.47 17.65
N GLN A 148 19.02 -14.18 18.00
CA GLN A 148 17.88 -13.38 18.48
C GLN A 148 16.99 -12.86 17.33
N THR A 149 16.66 -13.73 16.37
CA THR A 149 15.85 -13.37 15.19
C THR A 149 14.47 -12.88 15.59
N ALA A 150 13.85 -13.52 16.59
CA ALA A 150 12.51 -13.16 17.05
C ALA A 150 12.45 -11.70 17.52
N GLY A 151 13.44 -11.23 18.28
CA GLY A 151 13.55 -9.84 18.72
C GLY A 151 13.70 -8.85 17.57
N VAL A 152 14.59 -9.13 16.61
CA VAL A 152 14.79 -8.24 15.45
C VAL A 152 13.52 -8.15 14.59
N VAL A 153 12.85 -9.28 14.33
CA VAL A 153 11.60 -9.31 13.57
C VAL A 153 10.50 -8.57 14.33
N ALA A 154 10.34 -8.80 15.63
CA ALA A 154 9.33 -8.13 16.45
C ALA A 154 9.54 -6.61 16.51
N LEU A 155 10.78 -6.14 16.67
CA LEU A 155 11.11 -4.71 16.60
C LEU A 155 10.80 -4.11 15.23
N SER A 156 11.15 -4.81 14.15
CA SER A 156 10.86 -4.34 12.79
C SER A 156 9.35 -4.20 12.54
N ALA A 157 8.53 -5.05 13.16
CA ALA A 157 7.07 -5.02 13.05
C ALA A 157 6.41 -3.79 13.71
N LEU A 158 7.18 -2.91 14.37
CA LEU A 158 6.69 -1.63 14.91
C LEU A 158 6.55 -0.53 13.84
N TYR A 159 6.98 -0.77 12.60
CA TYR A 159 6.85 0.21 11.51
C TYR A 159 5.41 0.76 11.31
N PRO A 160 4.30 0.03 11.55
CA PRO A 160 2.97 0.61 11.46
C PRO A 160 2.75 1.78 12.42
N GLY A 161 3.47 1.82 13.54
CA GLY A 161 3.47 2.97 14.45
C GLY A 161 4.05 4.22 13.79
N VAL A 162 5.18 4.07 13.10
CA VAL A 162 5.79 5.16 12.32
C VAL A 162 4.84 5.60 11.19
N THR A 163 4.24 4.65 10.47
CA THR A 163 3.24 4.94 9.43
C THR A 163 2.05 5.72 10.00
N ALA A 164 1.54 5.34 11.17
CA ALA A 164 0.39 6.00 11.78
C ALA A 164 0.71 7.43 12.25
N ILE A 165 1.94 7.67 12.74
CA ILE A 165 2.41 9.03 13.07
C ILE A 165 2.51 9.88 11.80
N LEU A 166 3.11 9.35 10.73
CA LEU A 166 3.21 10.06 9.45
C LEU A 166 1.83 10.33 8.84
N ALA A 167 0.90 9.39 8.93
CA ALA A 167 -0.48 9.59 8.48
C ALA A 167 -1.19 10.69 9.29
N ALA A 168 -0.99 10.74 10.60
CA ALA A 168 -1.53 11.84 11.41
C ALA A 168 -0.97 13.21 11.01
N LEU A 169 0.33 13.28 10.72
CA LEU A 169 1.01 14.54 10.36
C LEU A 169 0.68 15.03 8.94
N TYR A 170 0.69 14.12 7.95
CA TYR A 170 0.59 14.49 6.53
C TYR A 170 -0.80 14.27 5.93
N LEU A 171 -1.55 13.28 6.42
CA LEU A 171 -2.90 12.98 5.92
C LEU A 171 -4.00 13.55 6.84
N GLY A 172 -3.63 14.08 8.01
CA GLY A 172 -4.59 14.63 8.98
C GLY A 172 -5.46 13.56 9.64
N GLU A 173 -5.01 12.30 9.67
CA GLU A 173 -5.76 11.22 10.30
C GLU A 173 -5.76 11.36 11.84
N GLY A 174 -6.91 11.11 12.47
CA GLY A 174 -7.05 11.18 13.92
C GLY A 174 -6.18 10.14 14.65
N PHE A 175 -5.31 10.61 15.54
CA PHE A 175 -4.47 9.77 16.39
C PHE A 175 -5.09 9.64 17.78
N THR A 176 -5.92 8.61 17.98
CA THR A 176 -6.68 8.43 19.23
C THR A 176 -5.79 7.88 20.36
N PRO A 177 -6.10 8.18 21.64
CA PRO A 177 -5.36 7.61 22.78
C PRO A 177 -5.32 6.08 22.78
N ALA A 178 -6.36 5.42 22.27
CA ALA A 178 -6.38 3.97 22.10
C ALA A 178 -5.31 3.46 21.11
N LYS A 179 -5.09 4.18 19.98
CA LYS A 179 -4.01 3.87 19.04
C LYS A 179 -2.63 4.02 19.70
N VAL A 180 -2.45 5.06 20.53
CA VAL A 180 -1.22 5.27 21.31
C VAL A 180 -0.99 4.10 22.28
N GLY A 181 -2.01 3.74 23.06
CA GLY A 181 -1.92 2.61 24.00
C GLY A 181 -1.59 1.29 23.31
N GLY A 182 -2.21 1.01 22.15
CA GLY A 182 -1.90 -0.15 21.33
C GLY A 182 -0.45 -0.15 20.82
N LEU A 183 0.05 1.00 20.37
CA LEU A 183 1.43 1.14 19.91
C LEU A 183 2.44 0.95 21.05
N VAL A 184 2.18 1.52 22.23
CA VAL A 184 3.02 1.32 23.43
C VAL A 184 3.05 -0.15 23.83
N CYS A 185 1.88 -0.81 23.85
CA CYS A 185 1.80 -2.23 24.16
C CYS A 185 2.57 -3.09 23.15
N ALA A 186 2.44 -2.81 21.85
CA ALA A 186 3.19 -3.47 20.80
C ALA A 186 4.71 -3.27 20.96
N ALA A 187 5.15 -2.05 21.28
CA ALA A 187 6.55 -1.74 21.51
C ALA A 187 7.12 -2.48 22.73
N LEU A 188 6.36 -2.58 23.82
CA LEU A 188 6.75 -3.35 25.00
C LEU A 188 6.85 -4.84 24.69
N ALA A 189 5.88 -5.40 23.96
CA ALA A 189 5.93 -6.79 23.52
C ALA A 189 7.16 -7.05 22.64
N ALA A 190 7.42 -6.19 21.66
CA ALA A 190 8.59 -6.29 20.79
C ALA A 190 9.91 -6.20 21.57
N TYR A 191 9.99 -5.31 22.57
CA TYR A 191 11.14 -5.23 23.46
C TYR A 191 11.34 -6.49 24.29
N LEU A 192 10.27 -7.11 24.82
CA LEU A 192 10.36 -8.37 25.55
C LEU A 192 10.94 -9.50 24.70
N PHE A 193 10.66 -9.55 23.39
CA PHE A 193 11.27 -10.54 22.48
C PHE A 193 12.80 -10.37 22.29
N THR A 194 13.38 -9.27 22.75
CA THR A 194 14.84 -9.02 22.70
C THR A 194 15.58 -9.47 23.96
N ARG A 195 14.85 -9.89 24.99
CA ARG A 195 15.41 -10.37 26.28
C ARG A 195 15.40 -11.89 26.31
#